data_AF-A0A9E4MBL1-F1
#
_entry.id   AF-A0A9E4MBL1-F1
#
_cell.length_a   1.000
_cell.length_b   1.000
_cell.length_c   1.000
_cell.angle_alpha   90.00
_cell.angle_beta   90.00
_cell.angle_gamma   90.00
#
_symmetry.space_group_name_H-M   'P 1'
#
loop_
_entity.id
_entity.type
_entity.pdbx_description
1 polymer ?
#
loop_
_entity_poly.entity_id
_entity_poly.type
_entity_poly.pdbx_seq_one_letter_code
_entity_poly.pdbx_strand_id
1 'polypeptide(L)'
;MAVPRIDKDALKERLDSGEPDAPIIVDVRLKYPYEHSSVRIPGAVRVAPPQFDCTALPKDRDIVTYDSDPEELVSAQVAARLIRGGYRASTLKGGIVEWLTAKFPTEEKSAPTQAPPKAGALKG
;
A
#
# COMPACT_ATOMS: atom_id res chain seq x y z
N MET A 1 -4.43 -5.87 -20.57
CA MET A 1 -4.67 -4.42 -20.37
C MET A 1 -3.47 -3.87 -19.63
N ALA A 2 -2.87 -2.80 -20.13
CA ALA A 2 -1.77 -2.14 -19.43
C ALA A 2 -2.32 -1.39 -18.21
N VAL A 3 -1.66 -1.53 -17.06
CA VAL A 3 -2.00 -0.80 -15.84
C VAL A 3 -1.15 0.48 -15.80
N PRO A 4 -1.76 1.67 -15.64
CA PRO A 4 -1.01 2.91 -15.49
C PRO A 4 -0.12 2.89 -14.25
N ARG A 5 1.05 3.54 -14.34
CA ARG A 5 1.96 3.71 -13.21
C ARG A 5 2.13 5.19 -12.91
N ILE A 6 2.24 5.51 -11.63
CA ILE A 6 2.59 6.84 -11.14
C ILE A 6 3.96 6.77 -10.45
N ASP A 7 4.82 7.73 -10.76
CA ASP A 7 6.13 7.85 -10.09
C ASP A 7 5.95 8.44 -8.69
N LYS A 8 6.92 8.14 -7.80
CA LYS A 8 6.90 8.56 -6.40
C LYS A 8 6.78 10.08 -6.22
N ASP A 9 7.48 10.87 -7.04
CA ASP A 9 7.48 12.33 -6.96
C ASP A 9 6.11 12.90 -7.33
N ALA A 10 5.51 12.42 -8.43
CA ALA A 10 4.17 12.81 -8.85
C ALA A 10 3.09 12.41 -7.82
N LEU A 11 3.23 11.24 -7.19
CA LEU A 11 2.34 10.85 -6.10
C LEU A 11 2.50 11.78 -4.88
N LYS A 12 3.74 12.11 -4.51
CA LYS A 12 4.05 12.99 -3.39
C LYS A 12 3.47 14.38 -3.58
N GLU A 13 3.65 14.98 -4.76
CA GLU A 13 3.08 16.29 -5.11
C GLU A 13 1.55 16.29 -4.98
N ARG A 14 0.88 15.24 -5.47
CA ARG A 14 -0.57 15.10 -5.35
C ARG A 14 -1.03 14.99 -3.90
N LEU A 15 -0.29 14.27 -3.06
CA LEU A 15 -0.61 14.16 -1.63
C LEU A 15 -0.36 15.46 -0.86
N ASP A 16 0.68 16.21 -1.23
CA ASP A 16 1.04 17.49 -0.58
C ASP A 16 0.11 18.64 -0.95
N SER A 17 -0.50 18.59 -2.13
CA SER A 17 -1.42 19.63 -2.61
C SER A 17 -2.60 19.87 -1.65
N GLY A 18 -2.96 18.87 -0.83
CA GLY A 18 -4.07 18.96 0.11
C GLY A 18 -5.44 19.05 -0.56
N GLU A 19 -5.50 18.85 -1.88
CA GLU A 19 -6.73 18.93 -2.66
C GLU A 19 -7.73 17.84 -2.25
N PRO A 20 -9.03 18.13 -2.23
CA PRO A 20 -10.07 17.17 -1.82
C PRO A 20 -10.12 15.92 -2.70
N ASP A 21 -9.60 16.00 -3.93
CA ASP A 21 -9.48 14.93 -4.92
C ASP A 21 -8.11 14.21 -4.92
N ALA A 22 -7.31 14.39 -3.86
CA ALA A 22 -6.09 13.60 -3.64
C ALA A 22 -6.37 12.08 -3.82
N PRO A 23 -5.42 11.31 -4.36
CA PRO A 23 -5.65 9.90 -4.61
C PRO A 23 -5.78 9.10 -3.31
N ILE A 24 -6.57 8.04 -3.34
CA ILE A 24 -6.66 7.07 -2.24
C ILE A 24 -5.51 6.09 -2.38
N ILE A 25 -4.69 6.00 -1.34
CA ILE A 25 -3.57 5.07 -1.31
C ILE A 25 -4.04 3.72 -0.77
N VAL A 26 -3.72 2.65 -1.49
CA VAL A 26 -4.11 1.28 -1.12
C VAL A 26 -2.88 0.41 -0.97
N ASP A 27 -2.66 -0.07 0.25
CA ASP A 27 -1.59 -1.01 0.59
C ASP A 27 -2.05 -2.43 0.29
N VAL A 28 -1.50 -3.01 -0.78
CA VAL A 28 -1.81 -4.38 -1.22
C VAL A 28 -0.65 -5.34 -1.01
N ARG A 29 0.29 -5.00 -0.14
CA ARG A 29 1.42 -5.90 0.18
C ARG A 29 0.94 -7.29 0.56
N LEU A 30 1.75 -8.32 0.30
CA LEU A 30 1.47 -9.66 0.84
C LEU A 30 1.53 -9.64 2.37
N LYS A 31 0.95 -10.65 3.02
CA LYS A 31 0.86 -10.75 4.48
C LYS A 31 2.22 -10.54 5.15
N TYR A 32 3.23 -11.28 4.72
CA TYR A 32 4.56 -11.25 5.35
C TYR A 32 5.26 -9.86 5.21
N PRO A 33 5.40 -9.26 4.00
CA PRO A 33 5.95 -7.91 3.87
C PRO A 33 5.15 -6.83 4.62
N TYR A 34 3.83 -6.96 4.69
CA TYR A 34 2.99 -6.04 5.46
C TYR A 34 3.25 -6.18 6.97
N GLU A 35 3.26 -7.40 7.51
CA GLU A 35 3.43 -7.67 8.95
C GLU A 35 4.81 -7.25 9.46
N HIS A 36 5.87 -7.52 8.69
CA HIS A 36 7.25 -7.19 9.03
C HIS A 36 7.66 -5.73 8.75
N SER A 37 6.81 -4.95 8.09
CA SER A 37 7.01 -3.50 7.97
C SER A 37 6.53 -2.77 9.21
N SER A 38 7.32 -1.81 9.71
CA SER A 38 6.90 -0.85 10.74
C SER A 38 6.19 0.38 10.16
N VAL A 39 6.19 0.55 8.84
CA VAL A 39 5.69 1.75 8.18
C VAL A 39 4.71 1.47 7.04
N ARG A 40 3.96 2.50 6.66
CA ARG A 40 3.11 2.59 5.47
C ARG A 40 3.14 3.99 4.88
N ILE A 41 2.72 4.12 3.63
CA ILE A 41 2.48 5.45 3.02
C ILE A 41 1.34 6.15 3.80
N PRO A 42 1.42 7.47 4.06
CA PRO A 42 0.39 8.18 4.81
C PRO A 42 -1.00 8.04 4.20
N GLY A 43 -2.01 7.88 5.04
CA GLY A 43 -3.40 7.68 4.63
C GLY A 43 -3.68 6.34 3.92
N ALA A 44 -2.71 5.42 3.84
CA ALA A 44 -2.89 4.16 3.13
C ALA A 44 -3.92 3.24 3.80
N VAL A 45 -4.92 2.84 3.02
CA VAL A 45 -5.91 1.83 3.40
C VAL A 45 -5.38 0.45 3.08
N ARG A 46 -5.38 -0.44 4.06
CA ARG A 46 -4.92 -1.81 3.88
C ARG A 46 -5.97 -2.66 3.19
N VAL A 47 -5.61 -3.29 2.08
CA VAL A 47 -6.41 -4.28 1.36
C VAL A 47 -5.59 -5.55 1.20
N ALA A 48 -5.94 -6.62 1.93
CA ALA A 48 -5.18 -7.87 1.93
C ALA A 48 -5.55 -8.76 0.72
N PRO A 49 -4.61 -9.04 -0.21
CA PRO A 49 -4.87 -9.99 -1.29
C PRO A 49 -4.78 -11.46 -0.80
N PRO A 50 -5.39 -12.43 -1.50
CA PRO A 50 -6.15 -12.29 -2.76
C PRO A 50 -7.63 -11.94 -2.55
N GLN A 51 -8.16 -12.03 -1.33
CA GLN A 51 -9.53 -11.65 -1.01
C GLN A 51 -9.63 -10.14 -0.78
N PHE A 52 -9.96 -9.38 -1.82
CA PHE A 52 -10.24 -7.95 -1.68
C PHE A 52 -11.64 -7.59 -2.17
N ASP A 53 -12.34 -6.82 -1.34
CA ASP A 53 -13.60 -6.18 -1.69
C ASP A 53 -13.33 -4.71 -2.03
N CYS A 54 -13.56 -4.37 -3.30
CA CYS A 54 -13.35 -3.02 -3.81
C CYS A 54 -14.58 -2.12 -3.56
N THR A 55 -15.73 -2.70 -3.22
CA THR A 55 -17.01 -1.99 -3.21
C THR A 55 -17.07 -0.84 -2.19
N ALA A 56 -16.26 -0.94 -1.13
CA ALA A 56 -16.11 0.10 -0.12
C ALA A 56 -15.26 1.30 -0.57
N LEU A 57 -14.53 1.18 -1.69
CA LEU A 57 -13.74 2.29 -2.23
C LEU A 57 -14.64 3.24 -3.04
N PRO A 58 -14.44 4.55 -2.93
CA PRO A 58 -15.19 5.52 -3.72
C PRO A 58 -14.73 5.49 -5.19
N LYS A 59 -15.68 5.61 -6.11
CA LYS A 59 -15.42 5.55 -7.57
C LYS A 59 -15.06 6.89 -8.20
N ASP A 60 -15.35 7.98 -7.49
CA ASP A 60 -15.12 9.35 -7.92
C ASP A 60 -13.69 9.84 -7.63
N ARG A 61 -12.82 9.01 -7.02
CA ARG A 61 -11.42 9.35 -6.74
C ARG A 61 -10.46 8.40 -7.44
N ASP A 62 -9.26 8.91 -7.73
CA ASP A 62 -8.17 8.07 -8.21
C ASP A 62 -7.67 7.15 -7.09
N ILE A 63 -7.32 5.92 -7.43
CA ILE A 63 -6.77 4.93 -6.51
C ILE A 63 -5.34 4.62 -6.93
N VAL A 64 -4.42 4.70 -5.96
CA VAL A 64 -3.03 4.30 -6.16
C VAL A 64 -2.72 3.09 -5.29
N THR A 65 -2.53 1.94 -5.92
CA THR A 65 -2.13 0.71 -5.24
C THR A 65 -0.61 0.64 -5.13
N TYR A 66 -0.09 0.12 -4.03
CA TYR A 66 1.34 -0.21 -3.91
C TYR A 66 1.54 -1.56 -3.22
N ASP A 67 2.65 -2.21 -3.54
CA ASP A 67 3.17 -3.37 -2.83
C ASP A 67 4.64 -3.15 -2.43
N SER A 68 5.36 -4.22 -2.10
CA SER A 68 6.78 -4.19 -1.74
C SER A 68 7.69 -4.64 -2.89
N ASP A 69 7.12 -5.04 -4.03
CA ASP A 69 7.86 -5.66 -5.11
C ASP A 69 8.28 -4.59 -6.13
N PRO A 70 9.53 -4.57 -6.58
CA PRO A 70 9.99 -3.58 -7.57
C PRO A 70 9.28 -3.73 -8.92
N GLU A 71 8.76 -4.92 -9.24
CA GLU A 71 7.97 -5.21 -10.45
C GLU A 71 6.46 -5.03 -10.24
N GLU A 72 6.05 -4.64 -9.03
CA GLU A 72 4.69 -4.25 -8.68
C GLU A 72 3.63 -5.34 -8.99
N LEU A 73 4.00 -6.61 -8.83
CA LEU A 73 3.20 -7.74 -9.30
C LEU A 73 1.80 -7.78 -8.69
N VAL A 74 1.70 -7.57 -7.38
CA VAL A 74 0.43 -7.67 -6.64
C VAL A 74 -0.40 -6.40 -6.84
N SER A 75 0.25 -5.25 -6.79
CA SER A 75 -0.39 -3.95 -7.00
C SER A 75 -0.90 -3.77 -8.43
N ALA A 76 -0.17 -4.21 -9.45
CA ALA A 76 -0.67 -4.24 -10.82
C ALA A 76 -1.89 -5.16 -10.98
N GLN A 77 -1.89 -6.33 -10.33
CA GLN A 77 -3.05 -7.24 -10.37
C GLN A 77 -4.29 -6.61 -9.73
N VAL A 78 -4.15 -5.99 -8.56
CA VAL A 78 -5.26 -5.32 -7.87
C VAL A 78 -5.75 -4.11 -8.66
N ALA A 79 -4.84 -3.25 -9.15
CA ALA A 79 -5.20 -2.12 -10.00
C ALA A 79 -5.94 -2.57 -11.27
N ALA A 80 -5.49 -3.64 -11.93
CA ALA A 80 -6.19 -4.19 -13.10
C ALA A 80 -7.61 -4.66 -12.78
N ARG A 81 -7.87 -5.19 -11.57
CA ARG A 81 -9.23 -5.57 -11.15
C ARG A 81 -10.08 -4.35 -10.80
N LEU A 82 -9.51 -3.34 -10.16
CA LEU A 82 -10.17 -2.05 -9.91
C LEU A 82 -10.59 -1.40 -11.23
N ILE A 83 -9.69 -1.34 -12.22
CA ILE A 83 -10.01 -0.78 -13.55
C ILE A 83 -11.17 -1.53 -14.21
N ARG A 84 -11.17 -2.87 -14.17
CA ARG A 84 -12.29 -3.69 -14.68
C ARG A 84 -13.61 -3.44 -13.93
N GLY A 85 -13.53 -3.03 -12.66
CA GLY A 85 -14.69 -2.63 -11.83
C GLY A 85 -15.19 -1.19 -12.08
N GLY A 86 -14.57 -0.46 -13.00
CA GLY A 86 -14.90 0.92 -13.33
C GLY A 86 -14.25 1.97 -12.43
N TYR A 87 -13.18 1.61 -11.72
CA TYR A 87 -12.40 2.56 -10.91
C TYR A 87 -11.27 3.18 -11.73
N ARG A 88 -10.89 4.40 -11.39
CA ARG A 88 -9.65 5.03 -11.87
C ARG A 88 -8.51 4.55 -10.98
N ALA A 89 -7.69 3.62 -11.45
CA ALA A 89 -6.60 3.08 -10.65
C ALA A 89 -5.26 3.06 -11.39
N SER A 90 -4.19 3.28 -10.63
CA SER A 90 -2.79 3.17 -11.06
C SER A 90 -1.95 2.52 -9.97
N THR A 91 -0.74 2.11 -10.34
CA THR A 91 0.22 1.49 -9.42
C THR A 91 1.37 2.45 -9.11
N LEU A 92 1.80 2.53 -7.85
CA LEU A 92 3.01 3.25 -7.48
C LEU A 92 4.22 2.49 -8.01
N LYS A 93 4.96 3.11 -8.92
CA LYS A 93 6.15 2.51 -9.53
C LYS A 93 7.23 2.24 -8.48
N GLY A 94 7.74 1.01 -8.47
CA GLY A 94 8.73 0.52 -7.50
C GLY A 94 8.21 0.35 -6.06
N GLY A 95 6.89 0.49 -5.86
CA GLY A 95 6.23 0.21 -4.58
C GLY A 95 6.70 1.08 -3.41
N ILE A 96 6.49 0.57 -2.19
CA ILE A 96 6.90 1.28 -0.97
C ILE A 96 8.42 1.40 -0.82
N VAL A 97 9.20 0.51 -1.47
CA VAL A 97 10.66 0.55 -1.39
C VAL A 97 11.21 1.84 -1.99
N GLU A 98 10.72 2.25 -3.17
CA GLU A 98 11.12 3.51 -3.80
C GLU A 98 10.68 4.74 -3.00
N TRP A 99 9.50 4.68 -2.38
CA TRP A 99 9.01 5.74 -1.48
C TRP A 99 9.93 5.95 -0.27
N LEU A 100 10.37 4.85 0.35
CA LEU A 100 11.29 4.88 1.50
C LEU A 100 12.68 5.35 1.12
N THR A 101 13.21 4.89 -0.02
CA THR A 101 14.52 5.33 -0.54
C THR A 101 14.54 6.84 -0.78
N ALA A 102 13.43 7.42 -1.24
CA ALA A 102 13.28 8.85 -1.42
C ALA A 102 13.09 9.64 -0.11
N LYS A 103 13.04 8.95 1.04
CA LYS A 103 12.85 9.54 2.39
C LYS A 103 11.57 10.37 2.49
N PHE A 104 10.53 9.97 1.76
CA PHE A 104 9.22 10.61 1.85
C PHE A 104 8.51 10.26 3.16
N PRO A 105 7.54 11.08 3.61
CA PRO A 105 6.80 10.86 4.84
C PRO A 105 6.14 9.49 4.88
N THR A 106 6.13 8.88 6.06
CA THR A 106 5.50 7.60 6.33
C THR A 106 4.69 7.68 7.62
N GLU A 107 3.64 6.86 7.70
CA GLU A 107 2.98 6.59 8.97
C GLU A 107 3.58 5.34 9.60
N GLU A 108 3.77 5.41 10.93
CA GLU A 108 4.05 4.21 11.70
C GLU A 108 2.81 3.32 11.72
N LYS A 109 3.00 2.07 11.30
CA LYS A 109 2.05 1.02 11.60
C LYS A 109 2.36 0.58 13.02
N SER A 110 1.37 0.58 13.91
CA SER A 110 1.51 -0.08 15.22
C SER A 110 2.01 -1.50 14.97
N ALA A 111 3.29 -1.75 15.24
CA ALA A 111 3.83 -3.08 15.16
C ALA A 111 3.03 -3.92 16.16
N PRO A 112 2.63 -5.17 15.83
CA PRO A 112 2.23 -6.07 16.88
C PRO A 112 3.45 -6.18 17.80
N THR A 113 3.39 -5.56 18.97
CA THR A 113 4.38 -5.73 20.02
C THR A 113 4.41 -7.23 20.30
N GLN A 114 5.39 -7.94 19.73
CA GLN A 114 5.67 -9.28 20.20
C GLN A 114 6.09 -9.10 21.65
N ALA A 115 5.22 -9.50 22.57
CA ALA A 115 5.62 -9.69 23.95
C ALA A 115 6.85 -10.61 23.92
N PRO A 116 7.96 -10.24 24.59
CA PRO A 116 9.13 -11.10 24.63
C PRO A 116 8.70 -12.50 25.07
N PRO A 117 9.21 -13.57 24.43
CA PRO A 117 8.93 -14.92 24.90
C PRO A 117 9.33 -14.99 26.38
N LYS A 118 8.40 -15.45 27.23
CA LYS A 118 8.63 -15.61 28.67
C LYS A 118 9.86 -16.51 28.84
N ALA A 119 10.97 -15.95 29.31
CA ALA A 119 12.14 -16.73 29.67
C ALA A 119 11.77 -17.68 30.82
N GLY A 120 12.01 -18.98 30.64
CA GLY A 120 12.01 -19.96 31.72
C GLY A 120 10.73 -20.78 31.88
N ALA A 121 10.60 -21.83 31.07
CA ALA A 121 9.89 -23.04 31.46
C ALA A 121 10.59 -24.28 30.88
N LEU A 122 11.92 -24.36 31.06
CA LEU A 122 12.62 -25.64 31.01
C LEU A 122 12.70 -26.13 32.46
N LYS A 123 11.77 -27.01 32.82
CA LYS A 123 11.85 -27.79 34.06
C LYS A 123 12.47 -29.13 33.69
N GLY A 124 13.68 -29.36 34.18
CA GLY A 124 14.28 -30.69 34.28
C GLY A 124 13.64 -31.51 35.39
#